data_AF-A0A7R9W9T8-F1
#
_entry.id   AF-A0A7R9W9T8-F1
#
_cell.length_a   1.000
_cell.length_b   1.000
_cell.length_c   1.000
_cell.angle_alpha   90.00
_cell.angle_beta   90.00
_cell.angle_gamma   90.00
#
_symmetry.space_group_name_H-M   'P 1'
#
loop_
_entity.id
_entity.type
_entity.pdbx_description
1 polymer ?
#
loop_
_entity_poly.entity_id
_entity_poly.type
_entity_poly.pdbx_seq_one_letter_code
_entity_poly.pdbx_strand_id
1 'polypeptide(L)'
;EALNASSVHSMEVRMFWQLALNLMGRSENTTLITGSALNEANFLKNAPFMALNKFLVVKSFACVHFGDHELGAEMALKRGNGCYEAVPGCPCVMPDPFLRAMSLFFMARRKRGFKYRQAAYKARAIVEGWVQNGNPNIVHQLKLLDAERAALLKKPEDAKRLYSEAARSAVRAGEIHDAGLASEHHADYLLQLQDKEGASCQACVSIKFYSDWGATRKVEMLREKYKQLLQSGPPTNW
;
A
#
# COMPACT_ATOMS: atom_id res chain seq x y z
N GLU A 1 -2.27 -38.23 -11.90
CA GLU A 1 -1.90 -37.24 -12.94
C GLU A 1 -3.18 -36.57 -13.46
N ALA A 2 -3.09 -35.35 -14.01
CA ALA A 2 -4.18 -34.48 -14.50
C ALA A 2 -4.71 -33.36 -13.55
N LEU A 3 -3.83 -32.70 -12.79
CA LEU A 3 -3.96 -31.26 -12.50
C LEU A 3 -2.87 -30.45 -13.23
N ASN A 4 -2.38 -30.98 -14.36
CA ASN A 4 -1.26 -30.43 -15.12
C ASN A 4 -1.70 -29.48 -16.24
N ALA A 5 -2.65 -28.61 -15.92
CA ALA A 5 -2.93 -27.39 -16.67
C ALA A 5 -3.52 -26.38 -15.70
N SER A 6 -2.68 -25.76 -14.84
CA SER A 6 -3.15 -24.64 -14.04
C SER A 6 -3.45 -23.48 -14.99
N SER A 7 -4.71 -23.34 -15.36
CA SER A 7 -5.20 -22.24 -16.19
C SER A 7 -4.72 -20.90 -15.60
N VAL A 8 -4.64 -19.86 -16.45
CA VAL A 8 -4.27 -18.50 -16.02
C VAL A 8 -5.09 -18.05 -14.80
N HIS A 9 -6.38 -18.43 -14.75
CA HIS A 9 -7.25 -18.18 -13.58
C HIS A 9 -6.77 -18.87 -12.30
N SER A 10 -6.32 -20.14 -12.37
CA SER A 10 -5.76 -20.83 -11.20
C SER A 10 -4.50 -20.13 -10.69
N MET A 11 -3.66 -19.60 -11.59
CA MET A 11 -2.49 -18.83 -11.21
C MET A 11 -2.84 -17.51 -10.51
N GLU A 12 -3.88 -16.82 -11.00
CA GLU A 12 -4.40 -15.58 -10.39
C GLU A 12 -4.96 -15.81 -8.99
N VAL A 13 -5.78 -16.84 -8.81
CA VAL A 13 -6.31 -17.16 -7.47
C VAL A 13 -5.17 -17.47 -6.49
N ARG A 14 -4.14 -18.21 -6.93
CA ARG A 14 -3.00 -18.57 -6.09
C ARG A 14 -2.17 -17.37 -5.64
N MET A 15 -1.97 -16.34 -6.46
CA MET A 15 -1.21 -15.15 -6.05
C MET A 15 -1.96 -14.34 -4.98
N PHE A 16 -3.28 -14.15 -5.13
CA PHE A 16 -4.08 -13.44 -4.12
C PHE A 16 -4.21 -14.25 -2.84
N TRP A 17 -4.41 -15.57 -2.95
CA TRP A 17 -4.43 -16.46 -1.80
C TRP A 17 -3.10 -16.42 -1.03
N GLN A 18 -1.97 -16.50 -1.74
CA GLN A 18 -0.67 -16.40 -1.09
C GLN A 18 -0.46 -15.04 -0.40
N LEU A 19 -0.86 -13.93 -1.04
CA LEU A 19 -0.80 -12.60 -0.41
C LEU A 19 -1.66 -12.54 0.86
N ALA A 20 -2.88 -13.11 0.85
CA ALA A 20 -3.73 -13.17 2.03
C ALA A 20 -3.05 -13.96 3.17
N LEU A 21 -2.41 -15.10 2.87
CA LEU A 21 -1.65 -15.86 3.86
C LEU A 21 -0.48 -15.05 4.43
N ASN A 22 0.22 -14.27 3.61
CA ASN A 22 1.27 -13.35 4.07
C ASN A 22 0.71 -12.29 5.05
N LEU A 23 -0.40 -11.63 4.70
CA LEU A 23 -1.06 -10.63 5.55
C LEU A 23 -1.57 -11.20 6.87
N MET A 24 -2.09 -12.42 6.86
CA MET A 24 -2.58 -13.12 8.04
C MET A 24 -1.48 -13.71 8.93
N GLY A 25 -0.20 -13.61 8.53
CA GLY A 25 0.91 -14.24 9.26
C GLY A 25 0.96 -15.77 9.15
N ARG A 26 0.27 -16.33 8.15
CA ARG A 26 0.30 -17.76 7.78
C ARG A 26 1.35 -18.06 6.70
N SER A 27 2.27 -17.13 6.49
CA SER A 27 3.48 -17.28 5.70
C SER A 27 4.65 -16.75 6.51
N GLU A 28 5.83 -17.33 6.30
CA GLU A 28 7.09 -16.81 6.84
C GLU A 28 7.50 -15.50 6.17
N ASN A 29 6.96 -15.24 4.98
CA ASN A 29 7.33 -14.10 4.14
C ASN A 29 6.31 -12.97 4.23
N THR A 30 6.79 -11.73 4.13
CA THR A 30 5.97 -10.51 4.00
C THR A 30 5.75 -10.17 2.52
N THR A 31 6.78 -9.70 1.83
CA THR A 31 6.72 -9.20 0.44
C THR A 31 7.12 -10.21 -0.62
N LEU A 32 7.79 -11.30 -0.23
CA LEU A 32 8.01 -12.46 -1.10
C LEU A 32 6.73 -13.30 -1.16
N ILE A 33 6.15 -13.45 -2.35
CA ILE A 33 4.88 -14.16 -2.54
C ILE A 33 5.18 -15.66 -2.70
N THR A 34 5.77 -16.25 -1.67
CA THR A 34 6.12 -17.67 -1.62
C THR A 34 5.59 -18.30 -0.34
N GLY A 35 4.95 -19.46 -0.49
CA GLY A 35 4.42 -20.26 0.61
C GLY A 35 3.63 -21.46 0.08
N SER A 36 2.59 -21.88 0.81
CA SER A 36 1.80 -23.06 0.48
C SER A 36 0.94 -22.92 -0.79
N ALA A 37 0.56 -21.70 -1.18
CA ALA A 37 -0.35 -21.46 -2.30
C ALA A 37 0.38 -21.17 -3.62
N LEU A 38 1.53 -20.49 -3.54
CA LEU A 38 2.33 -20.07 -4.70
C LEU A 38 3.83 -20.08 -4.38
N ASN A 39 4.66 -20.42 -5.36
CA ASN A 39 6.11 -20.20 -5.31
C ASN A 39 6.48 -19.12 -6.32
N GLU A 40 7.00 -17.99 -5.85
CA GLU A 40 7.25 -16.82 -6.70
C GLU A 40 8.28 -17.10 -7.78
N ALA A 41 9.41 -17.74 -7.45
CA ALA A 41 10.47 -18.00 -8.41
C ALA A 41 10.00 -18.92 -9.56
N ASN A 42 9.20 -19.93 -9.24
CA ASN A 42 8.58 -20.80 -10.24
C ASN A 42 7.52 -20.05 -11.05
N PHE A 43 6.67 -19.25 -10.40
CA PHE A 43 5.67 -18.44 -11.08
C PHE A 43 6.30 -17.50 -12.09
N LEU A 44 7.32 -16.73 -11.71
CA LEU A 44 7.99 -15.75 -12.58
C LEU A 44 8.65 -16.39 -13.81
N LYS A 45 9.10 -17.65 -13.73
CA LYS A 45 9.67 -18.37 -14.87
C LYS A 45 8.64 -18.77 -15.92
N ASN A 46 7.41 -19.02 -15.50
CA ASN A 46 6.39 -19.68 -16.32
C ASN A 46 5.14 -18.82 -16.57
N ALA A 47 5.03 -17.67 -15.91
CA ALA A 47 3.83 -16.83 -15.97
C ALA A 47 3.65 -16.22 -17.37
N PRO A 48 2.46 -16.34 -17.98
CA PRO A 48 2.14 -15.60 -19.20
C PRO A 48 2.08 -14.10 -18.90
N PHE A 49 2.26 -13.29 -19.94
CA PHE A 49 2.34 -11.83 -19.84
C PHE A 49 1.23 -11.19 -18.98
N MET A 50 -0.02 -11.61 -19.16
CA MET A 50 -1.15 -11.04 -18.39
C MET A 50 -1.10 -11.40 -16.90
N ALA A 51 -0.73 -12.63 -16.56
CA ALA A 51 -0.57 -13.06 -15.16
C ALA A 51 0.62 -12.35 -14.50
N LEU A 52 1.72 -12.15 -15.25
CA LEU A 52 2.88 -11.41 -14.76
C LEU A 52 2.53 -9.96 -14.40
N ASN A 53 1.75 -9.27 -15.23
CA ASN A 53 1.32 -7.90 -14.93
C ASN A 53 0.49 -7.82 -13.65
N LYS A 54 -0.49 -8.72 -13.47
CA LYS A 54 -1.28 -8.81 -12.24
C LYS A 54 -0.41 -9.11 -11.03
N PHE A 55 0.54 -10.02 -11.17
CA PHE A 55 1.48 -10.37 -10.10
C PHE A 55 2.34 -9.18 -9.65
N LEU A 56 2.81 -8.33 -10.57
CA LEU A 56 3.56 -7.13 -10.20
C LEU A 56 2.73 -6.14 -9.37
N VAL A 57 1.42 -6.06 -9.62
CA VAL A 57 0.50 -5.25 -8.81
C VAL A 57 0.30 -5.87 -7.43
N VAL A 58 0.07 -7.18 -7.33
CA VAL A 58 0.02 -7.93 -6.06
C VAL A 58 1.30 -7.72 -5.24
N LYS A 59 2.46 -7.80 -5.88
CA LYS A 59 3.74 -7.59 -5.20
C LYS A 59 3.94 -6.14 -4.75
N SER A 60 3.44 -5.17 -5.52
CA SER A 60 3.45 -3.76 -5.12
C SER A 60 2.50 -3.48 -3.97
N PHE A 61 1.35 -4.15 -3.95
CA PHE A 61 0.42 -4.09 -2.82
C PHE A 61 1.09 -4.60 -1.55
N ALA A 62 1.79 -5.75 -1.62
CA ALA A 62 2.55 -6.28 -0.50
C ALA A 62 3.64 -5.30 -0.02
N CYS A 63 4.39 -4.70 -0.95
CA CYS A 63 5.43 -3.72 -0.62
C CYS A 63 4.86 -2.49 0.10
N VAL A 64 3.74 -1.94 -0.38
CA VAL A 64 3.09 -0.79 0.26
C VAL A 64 2.61 -1.14 1.67
N HIS A 65 1.88 -2.24 1.81
CA HIS A 65 1.29 -2.60 3.10
C HIS A 65 2.30 -3.14 4.12
N PHE A 66 3.40 -3.77 3.70
CA PHE A 66 4.46 -4.18 4.62
C PHE A 66 5.58 -3.15 4.80
N GLY A 67 5.51 -2.02 4.09
CA GLY A 67 6.46 -0.89 4.23
C GLY A 67 7.78 -1.07 3.46
N ASP A 68 7.90 -2.06 2.58
CA ASP A 68 9.05 -2.23 1.68
C ASP A 68 8.95 -1.29 0.46
N HIS A 69 8.89 0.01 0.75
CA HIS A 69 8.76 1.04 -0.27
C HIS A 69 9.99 1.15 -1.17
N GLU A 70 11.14 0.61 -0.76
CA GLU A 70 12.35 0.59 -1.59
C GLU A 70 12.19 -0.38 -2.76
N LEU A 71 11.86 -1.64 -2.47
CA LEU A 71 11.54 -2.63 -3.49
C LEU A 71 10.33 -2.20 -4.32
N GLY A 72 9.28 -1.68 -3.66
CA GLY A 72 8.09 -1.15 -4.32
C GLY A 72 8.41 -0.06 -5.34
N ALA A 73 9.26 0.90 -4.96
CA ALA A 73 9.67 1.99 -5.85
C ALA A 73 10.58 1.53 -6.98
N GLU A 74 11.48 0.57 -6.73
CA GLU A 74 12.32 -0.02 -7.78
C GLU A 74 11.45 -0.69 -8.85
N MET A 75 10.52 -1.55 -8.43
CA MET A 75 9.58 -2.20 -9.34
C MET A 75 8.71 -1.18 -10.08
N ALA A 76 8.26 -0.12 -9.40
CA ALA A 76 7.45 0.95 -9.99
C ALA A 76 8.21 1.71 -11.07
N LEU A 77 9.48 2.07 -10.83
CA LEU A 77 10.33 2.74 -11.83
C LEU A 77 10.60 1.84 -13.04
N LYS A 78 10.89 0.55 -12.80
CA LYS A 78 11.20 -0.40 -13.86
C LYS A 78 10.03 -0.61 -14.82
N ARG A 79 8.80 -0.74 -14.31
CA ARG A 79 7.62 -1.03 -15.13
C ARG A 79 6.90 0.21 -15.67
N GLY A 80 7.10 1.38 -15.07
CA GLY A 80 6.38 2.60 -15.46
C GLY A 80 4.86 2.40 -15.37
N ASN A 81 4.15 2.75 -16.44
CA ASN A 81 2.71 2.51 -16.57
C ASN A 81 2.37 1.16 -17.22
N GLY A 82 3.36 0.30 -17.52
CA GLY A 82 3.19 -0.88 -18.37
C GLY A 82 2.08 -1.82 -17.91
N CYS A 83 1.91 -2.04 -16.61
CA CYS A 83 0.81 -2.89 -16.10
C CYS A 83 -0.58 -2.29 -16.34
N TYR A 84 -0.72 -0.97 -16.20
CA TYR A 84 -1.97 -0.26 -16.42
C TYR A 84 -2.29 -0.12 -17.91
N GLU A 85 -1.31 0.26 -18.73
CA GLU A 85 -1.47 0.48 -20.17
C GLU A 85 -1.65 -0.83 -20.96
N ALA A 86 -1.11 -1.95 -20.46
CA ALA A 86 -1.25 -3.25 -21.10
C ALA A 86 -2.68 -3.82 -21.05
N VAL A 87 -3.44 -3.51 -19.99
CA VAL A 87 -4.81 -4.03 -19.81
C VAL A 87 -5.74 -2.96 -19.21
N PRO A 88 -6.06 -1.88 -19.95
CA PRO A 88 -6.93 -0.82 -19.46
C PRO A 88 -8.30 -1.39 -19.06
N GLY A 89 -8.81 -0.95 -17.90
CA GLY A 89 -10.11 -1.39 -17.38
C GLY A 89 -10.12 -2.74 -16.66
N CYS A 90 -9.00 -3.48 -16.62
CA CYS A 90 -8.93 -4.69 -15.80
C CYS A 90 -8.87 -4.33 -14.30
N PRO A 91 -9.83 -4.77 -13.46
CA PRO A 91 -9.89 -4.37 -12.05
C PRO A 91 -8.62 -4.70 -11.26
N CYS A 92 -7.94 -5.80 -11.60
CA CYS A 92 -6.74 -6.24 -10.90
C CYS A 92 -5.52 -5.33 -11.12
N VAL A 93 -5.49 -4.53 -12.20
CA VAL A 93 -4.38 -3.60 -12.48
C VAL A 93 -4.73 -2.15 -12.16
N MET A 94 -6.00 -1.83 -11.93
CA MET A 94 -6.44 -0.49 -11.53
C MET A 94 -5.74 0.06 -10.28
N PRO A 95 -5.38 -0.74 -9.26
CA PRO A 95 -4.61 -0.24 -8.11
C PRO A 95 -3.16 0.18 -8.46
N ASP A 96 -2.63 -0.18 -9.63
CA ASP A 96 -1.21 0.01 -9.96
C ASP A 96 -0.73 1.46 -9.84
N PRO A 97 -1.40 2.49 -10.43
CA PRO A 97 -0.93 3.87 -10.31
C PRO A 97 -0.88 4.36 -8.85
N PHE A 98 -1.86 3.98 -8.03
CA PHE A 98 -1.87 4.30 -6.60
C PHE A 98 -0.69 3.63 -5.87
N LEU A 99 -0.52 2.32 -6.01
CA LEU A 99 0.54 1.55 -5.34
C LEU A 99 1.94 2.01 -5.75
N ARG A 100 2.14 2.34 -7.04
CA ARG A 100 3.38 2.96 -7.52
C ARG A 100 3.60 4.30 -6.86
N ALA A 101 2.61 5.20 -6.91
CA ALA A 101 2.73 6.54 -6.37
C ALA A 101 3.06 6.52 -4.87
N MET A 102 2.44 5.64 -4.08
CA MET A 102 2.73 5.47 -2.64
C MET A 102 4.21 5.18 -2.38
N SER A 103 4.76 4.12 -2.98
CA SER A 103 6.17 3.75 -2.78
C SER A 103 7.13 4.83 -3.32
N LEU A 104 6.79 5.45 -4.45
CA LEU A 104 7.61 6.51 -5.06
C LEU A 104 7.63 7.79 -4.20
N PHE A 105 6.50 8.23 -3.65
CA PHE A 105 6.45 9.39 -2.76
C PHE A 105 7.25 9.14 -1.47
N PHE A 106 7.10 7.97 -0.86
CA PHE A 106 7.86 7.59 0.33
C PHE A 106 9.37 7.66 0.05
N MET A 107 9.81 7.07 -1.06
CA MET A 107 11.22 7.11 -1.46
C MET A 107 11.70 8.50 -1.87
N ALA A 108 10.85 9.33 -2.45
CA ALA A 108 11.16 10.73 -2.73
C ALA A 108 11.39 11.55 -1.44
N ARG A 109 10.61 11.30 -0.38
CA ARG A 109 10.83 11.90 0.95
C ARG A 109 12.13 11.39 1.58
N ARG A 110 12.33 10.07 1.58
CA ARG A 110 13.47 9.41 2.25
C ARG A 110 14.81 9.72 1.59
N LYS A 111 14.91 9.59 0.27
CA LYS A 111 16.18 9.75 -0.49
C LYS A 111 16.34 11.12 -1.14
N ARG A 112 15.33 11.99 -1.10
CA ARG A 112 15.32 13.29 -1.80
C ARG A 112 15.60 13.20 -3.31
N GLY A 113 15.30 12.06 -3.92
CA GLY A 113 15.64 11.79 -5.33
C GLY A 113 14.63 12.38 -6.31
N PHE A 114 15.11 13.21 -7.24
CA PHE A 114 14.29 13.83 -8.29
C PHE A 114 13.51 12.80 -9.12
N LYS A 115 14.16 11.68 -9.49
CA LYS A 115 13.53 10.59 -10.26
C LYS A 115 12.28 10.01 -9.58
N TYR A 116 12.32 9.82 -8.26
CA TYR A 116 11.19 9.28 -7.49
C TYR A 116 10.04 10.28 -7.47
N ARG A 117 10.36 11.56 -7.21
CA ARG A 117 9.37 12.64 -7.19
C ARG A 117 8.66 12.78 -8.54
N GLN A 118 9.42 12.80 -9.64
CA GLN A 118 8.85 12.94 -10.98
C GLN A 118 7.93 11.76 -11.33
N ALA A 119 8.36 10.53 -11.04
CA ALA A 119 7.56 9.34 -11.29
C ALA A 119 6.31 9.29 -10.39
N ALA A 120 6.42 9.69 -9.11
CA ALA A 120 5.30 9.77 -8.19
C ALA A 120 4.20 10.72 -8.69
N TYR A 121 4.60 11.91 -9.18
CA TYR A 121 3.66 12.88 -9.74
C TYR A 121 2.93 12.35 -10.97
N LYS A 122 3.64 11.67 -11.88
CA LYS A 122 3.02 11.05 -13.06
C LYS A 122 1.99 9.99 -12.66
N ALA A 123 2.33 9.11 -11.71
CA ALA A 123 1.42 8.08 -11.23
C ALA A 123 0.20 8.68 -10.48
N ARG A 124 0.40 9.69 -9.64
CA ARG A 124 -0.69 10.45 -8.98
C ARG A 124 -1.63 11.10 -9.98
N ALA A 125 -1.11 11.70 -11.05
CA ALA A 125 -1.93 12.38 -12.06
C ALA A 125 -2.94 11.44 -12.74
N ILE A 126 -2.61 10.16 -12.87
CA ILE A 126 -3.55 9.14 -13.38
C ILE A 126 -4.72 8.98 -12.42
N VAL A 127 -4.44 8.79 -11.12
CA VAL A 127 -5.47 8.65 -10.08
C VAL A 127 -6.33 9.92 -9.98
N GLU A 128 -5.69 11.09 -10.08
CA GLU A 128 -6.39 12.39 -10.10
C GLU A 128 -7.34 12.51 -11.29
N GLY A 129 -6.89 12.13 -12.49
CA GLY A 129 -7.74 12.12 -13.68
C GLY A 129 -8.98 11.24 -13.52
N TRP A 130 -8.85 10.07 -12.88
CA TRP A 130 -10.00 9.21 -12.61
C TRP A 130 -11.00 9.84 -11.62
N VAL A 131 -10.51 10.52 -10.57
CA VAL A 131 -11.38 11.25 -9.63
C VAL A 131 -12.10 12.40 -10.33
N GLN A 132 -11.38 13.17 -11.16
CA GLN A 132 -11.96 14.27 -11.94
C GLN A 132 -13.00 13.79 -12.95
N ASN A 133 -12.81 12.60 -13.52
CA ASN A 133 -13.78 11.93 -14.38
C ASN A 133 -14.95 11.28 -13.60
N GLY A 134 -15.04 11.54 -12.30
CA GLY A 134 -16.20 11.16 -11.49
C GLY A 134 -16.15 9.77 -10.89
N ASN A 135 -14.97 9.16 -10.68
CA ASN A 135 -14.85 7.91 -9.94
C ASN A 135 -14.78 8.18 -8.41
N PRO A 136 -15.87 7.98 -7.65
CA PRO A 136 -15.87 8.26 -6.21
C PRO A 136 -15.09 7.20 -5.41
N ASN A 137 -14.92 5.99 -5.96
CA ASN A 137 -14.39 4.84 -5.22
C ASN A 137 -12.91 4.98 -4.88
N ILE A 138 -12.18 5.85 -5.57
CA ILE A 138 -10.72 6.04 -5.39
C ILE A 138 -10.36 7.40 -4.77
N VAL A 139 -11.35 8.18 -4.33
CA VAL A 139 -11.12 9.52 -3.75
C VAL A 139 -10.22 9.44 -2.51
N HIS A 140 -10.35 8.36 -1.73
CA HIS A 140 -9.52 8.14 -0.55
C HIS A 140 -8.04 7.90 -0.91
N GLN A 141 -7.78 7.18 -2.00
CA GLN A 141 -6.43 6.96 -2.53
C GLN A 141 -5.80 8.27 -3.00
N LEU A 142 -6.52 9.11 -3.75
CA LEU A 142 -6.01 10.41 -4.16
C LEU A 142 -5.66 11.30 -2.96
N LYS A 143 -6.52 11.33 -1.94
CA LYS A 143 -6.26 12.08 -0.69
C LYS A 143 -5.00 11.60 0.02
N LEU A 144 -4.75 10.29 0.06
CA LEU A 144 -3.53 9.74 0.65
C LEU A 144 -2.29 10.15 -0.16
N LEU A 145 -2.36 10.11 -1.50
CA LEU A 145 -1.29 10.61 -2.36
C LEU A 145 -1.05 12.12 -2.19
N ASP A 146 -2.11 12.90 -1.98
CA ASP A 146 -2.02 14.33 -1.69
C ASP A 146 -1.40 14.61 -0.32
N ALA A 147 -1.69 13.78 0.68
CA ALA A 147 -1.04 13.86 1.99
C ALA A 147 0.47 13.61 1.88
N GLU A 148 0.87 12.58 1.13
CA GLU A 148 2.27 12.27 0.86
C GLU A 148 2.99 13.39 0.09
N ARG A 149 2.30 13.97 -0.90
CA ARG A 149 2.78 15.14 -1.64
C ARG A 149 2.96 16.34 -0.71
N ALA A 150 1.99 16.66 0.14
CA ALA A 150 2.06 17.77 1.08
C ALA A 150 3.22 17.57 2.08
N ALA A 151 3.40 16.35 2.57
CA ALA A 151 4.54 15.96 3.41
C ALA A 151 5.88 16.18 2.70
N LEU A 152 5.99 15.75 1.43
CA LEU A 152 7.18 15.96 0.59
C LEU A 152 7.47 17.44 0.31
N LEU A 153 6.44 18.28 0.26
CA LEU A 153 6.52 19.73 0.10
C LEU A 153 6.68 20.48 1.42
N LYS A 154 6.82 19.77 2.56
CA LYS A 154 6.94 20.35 3.91
C LYS A 154 5.78 21.27 4.27
N LYS A 155 4.55 20.86 3.95
CA LYS A 155 3.30 21.53 4.35
C LYS A 155 2.60 20.71 5.45
N PRO A 156 2.98 20.87 6.73
CA PRO A 156 2.57 19.96 7.79
C PRO A 156 1.05 19.97 8.03
N GLU A 157 0.42 21.14 8.06
CA GLU A 157 -1.02 21.24 8.33
C GLU A 157 -1.87 20.65 7.20
N ASP A 158 -1.47 20.87 5.95
CA ASP A 158 -2.11 20.23 4.80
C ASP A 158 -1.96 18.71 4.87
N ALA A 159 -0.75 18.21 5.15
CA ALA A 159 -0.48 16.79 5.21
C ALA A 159 -1.30 16.09 6.31
N LYS A 160 -1.31 16.63 7.55
CA LYS A 160 -2.09 16.08 8.67
C LYS A 160 -3.58 16.01 8.34
N ARG A 161 -4.14 17.10 7.78
CA ARG A 161 -5.54 17.18 7.36
C ARG A 161 -5.85 16.13 6.28
N LEU A 162 -5.00 16.03 5.25
CA LEU A 162 -5.20 15.11 4.13
C LEU A 162 -5.08 13.64 4.55
N TYR A 163 -4.14 13.27 5.43
CA TYR A 163 -4.09 11.92 5.99
C TYR A 163 -5.39 11.55 6.73
N SER A 164 -5.87 12.47 7.56
CA SER A 164 -7.12 12.28 8.33
C SER A 164 -8.35 12.21 7.42
N GLU A 165 -8.39 13.00 6.35
CA GLU A 165 -9.44 12.94 5.34
C GLU A 165 -9.37 11.66 4.50
N ALA A 166 -8.17 11.17 4.17
CA ALA A 166 -7.96 9.92 3.44
C ALA A 166 -8.50 8.74 4.25
N ALA A 167 -8.13 8.62 5.53
CA ALA A 167 -8.61 7.57 6.42
C ALA A 167 -10.14 7.58 6.56
N ARG A 168 -10.75 8.76 6.85
CA ARG A 168 -12.21 8.89 6.94
C ARG A 168 -12.92 8.56 5.63
N SER A 169 -12.32 8.93 4.50
CA SER A 169 -12.87 8.64 3.17
C SER A 169 -12.78 7.16 2.83
N ALA A 170 -11.70 6.48 3.22
CA ALA A 170 -11.52 5.04 3.03
C ALA A 170 -12.53 4.24 3.86
N VAL A 171 -12.74 4.61 5.13
CA VAL A 171 -13.79 3.99 5.97
C VAL A 171 -15.17 4.11 5.31
N ARG A 172 -15.54 5.30 4.81
CA ARG A 172 -16.84 5.49 4.12
C ARG A 172 -16.95 4.68 2.83
N ALA A 173 -15.84 4.40 2.17
CA ALA A 173 -15.80 3.57 0.96
C ALA A 173 -15.81 2.06 1.26
N GLY A 174 -15.71 1.65 2.53
CA GLY A 174 -15.55 0.24 2.92
C GLY A 174 -14.12 -0.28 2.78
N GLU A 175 -13.17 0.59 2.41
CA GLU A 175 -11.76 0.23 2.16
C GLU A 175 -10.95 0.34 3.45
N ILE A 176 -11.23 -0.55 4.41
CA ILE A 176 -10.65 -0.49 5.75
C ILE A 176 -9.12 -0.66 5.75
N HIS A 177 -8.57 -1.38 4.76
CA HIS A 177 -7.13 -1.56 4.61
C HIS A 177 -6.45 -0.25 4.21
N ASP A 178 -7.06 0.54 3.31
CA ASP A 178 -6.57 1.86 2.94
C ASP A 178 -6.74 2.87 4.09
N ALA A 179 -7.75 2.70 4.96
CA ALA A 179 -7.87 3.47 6.20
C ALA A 179 -6.71 3.16 7.16
N GLY A 180 -6.37 1.88 7.33
CA GLY A 180 -5.22 1.43 8.11
C GLY A 180 -3.89 1.97 7.58
N LEU A 181 -3.72 1.94 6.25
CA LEU A 181 -2.55 2.50 5.55
C LEU A 181 -2.44 4.02 5.73
N ALA A 182 -3.54 4.76 5.56
CA ALA A 182 -3.55 6.20 5.74
C ALA A 182 -3.17 6.60 7.18
N SER A 183 -3.72 5.93 8.19
CA SER A 183 -3.39 6.17 9.60
C SER A 183 -1.95 5.76 9.94
N GLU A 184 -1.42 4.69 9.33
CA GLU A 184 -0.01 4.31 9.50
C GLU A 184 0.94 5.40 9.00
N HIS A 185 0.72 5.86 7.76
CA HIS A 185 1.56 6.89 7.16
C HIS A 185 1.43 8.23 7.90
N HIS A 186 0.24 8.52 8.45
CA HIS A 186 0.03 9.66 9.31
C HIS A 186 0.88 9.58 10.59
N ALA A 187 0.86 8.43 11.28
CA ALA A 187 1.67 8.22 12.48
C ALA A 187 3.17 8.40 12.20
N ASP A 188 3.67 7.81 11.10
CA ASP A 188 5.05 7.99 10.66
C ASP A 188 5.41 9.45 10.38
N TYR A 189 4.48 10.21 9.78
CA TYR A 189 4.71 11.62 9.51
C TYR A 189 4.69 12.47 10.79
N LEU A 190 3.79 12.19 11.73
CA LEU A 190 3.72 12.88 13.03
C LEU A 190 5.00 12.65 13.84
N LEU A 191 5.58 11.44 13.80
CA LEU A 191 6.89 11.19 14.40
C LEU A 191 8.01 12.06 13.78
N GLN A 192 7.97 12.28 12.46
CA GLN A 192 8.93 13.19 11.80
C GLN A 192 8.76 14.65 12.24
N LEU A 193 7.55 15.02 12.64
CA LEU A 193 7.24 16.33 13.24
C LEU A 193 7.48 16.37 14.76
N GLN A 194 7.97 15.28 15.36
CA GLN A 194 8.15 15.10 16.80
C GLN A 194 6.83 15.13 17.62
N ASP A 195 5.68 15.01 16.96
CA ASP A 195 4.37 14.87 17.60
C ASP A 195 4.13 13.41 18.00
N LYS A 196 4.70 13.03 19.15
CA LYS A 196 4.61 11.67 19.68
C LYS A 196 3.18 11.29 20.09
N GLU A 197 2.44 12.23 20.66
CA GLU A 197 1.07 11.97 21.12
C GLU A 197 0.14 11.69 19.94
N GLY A 198 0.16 12.57 18.93
CA GLY A 198 -0.59 12.36 17.69
C GLY A 198 -0.16 11.08 16.98
N ALA A 199 1.14 10.80 16.93
CA ALA A 199 1.64 9.55 16.35
C ALA A 199 1.13 8.31 17.09
N SER A 200 1.09 8.33 18.43
CA SER A 200 0.58 7.22 19.24
C SER A 200 -0.90 6.96 18.95
N CYS A 201 -1.69 8.03 18.89
CA CYS A 201 -3.11 7.96 18.54
C CYS A 201 -3.32 7.34 17.15
N GLN A 202 -2.61 7.84 16.13
CA GLN A 202 -2.75 7.32 14.77
C GLN A 202 -2.21 5.88 14.62
N ALA A 203 -1.17 5.50 15.37
CA ALA A 203 -0.69 4.13 15.42
C ALA A 203 -1.75 3.17 15.99
N CYS A 204 -2.43 3.54 17.08
CA CYS A 204 -3.55 2.78 17.63
C CYS A 204 -4.69 2.60 16.62
N VAL A 205 -5.06 3.69 15.93
CA VAL A 205 -6.11 3.67 14.90
C VAL A 205 -5.72 2.75 13.73
N SER A 206 -4.48 2.84 13.24
CA SER A 206 -3.97 1.97 12.19
C SER A 206 -4.00 0.50 12.60
N ILE A 207 -3.52 0.17 13.81
CA ILE A 207 -3.56 -1.18 14.38
C ILE A 207 -5.00 -1.70 14.43
N LYS A 208 -5.97 -0.86 14.84
CA LYS A 208 -7.38 -1.24 14.87
C LYS A 208 -7.88 -1.60 13.47
N PHE A 209 -7.67 -0.76 12.47
CA PHE A 209 -8.13 -1.03 11.10
C PHE A 209 -7.51 -2.28 10.49
N TYR A 210 -6.19 -2.48 10.68
CA TYR A 210 -5.54 -3.71 10.20
C TYR A 210 -5.99 -4.96 10.96
N SER A 211 -6.34 -4.82 12.24
CA SER A 211 -6.93 -5.91 13.03
C SER A 211 -8.32 -6.27 12.53
N ASP A 212 -9.18 -5.26 12.31
CA ASP A 212 -10.53 -5.45 11.77
C ASP A 212 -10.50 -6.07 10.36
N TRP A 213 -9.49 -5.74 9.55
CA TRP A 213 -9.28 -6.32 8.23
C TRP A 213 -8.75 -7.76 8.26
N GLY A 214 -8.17 -8.21 9.38
CA GLY A 214 -7.58 -9.55 9.52
C GLY A 214 -6.11 -9.67 9.08
N ALA A 215 -5.40 -8.55 8.93
CA ALA A 215 -3.98 -8.53 8.59
C ALA A 215 -3.09 -8.72 9.83
N THR A 216 -3.18 -9.89 10.47
CA THR A 216 -2.51 -10.19 11.75
C THR A 216 -0.99 -9.96 11.70
N ARG A 217 -0.30 -10.33 10.62
CA ARG A 217 1.14 -10.06 10.48
C ARG A 217 1.43 -8.57 10.52
N LYS A 218 0.61 -7.77 9.83
CA LYS A 218 0.78 -6.33 9.80
C LYS A 218 0.54 -5.71 11.18
N VAL A 219 -0.47 -6.18 11.91
CA VAL A 219 -0.75 -5.75 13.29
C VAL A 219 0.45 -6.01 14.20
N GLU A 220 1.04 -7.21 14.15
CA GLU A 220 2.24 -7.54 14.94
C GLU A 220 3.42 -6.62 14.61
N MET A 221 3.68 -6.39 13.32
CA MET A 221 4.74 -5.49 12.87
C MET A 221 4.53 -4.05 13.36
N LEU A 222 3.29 -3.55 13.34
CA LEU A 222 2.97 -2.21 13.82
C LEU A 222 3.12 -2.09 15.34
N ARG A 223 2.68 -3.11 16.09
CA ARG A 223 2.84 -3.14 17.55
C ARG A 223 4.31 -3.13 17.94
N GLU A 224 5.16 -3.85 17.24
CA GLU A 224 6.60 -3.83 17.51
C GLU A 224 7.22 -2.49 17.08
N LYS A 225 6.90 -2.00 15.87
CA LYS A 225 7.39 -0.71 15.35
C LYS A 225 7.09 0.46 16.30
N TYR A 226 5.89 0.50 16.87
CA TYR A 226 5.44 1.57 17.76
C TYR A 226 5.48 1.20 19.25
N LYS A 227 6.15 0.10 19.62
CA LYS A 227 6.13 -0.44 21.00
C LYS A 227 6.42 0.61 22.08
N GLN A 228 7.50 1.38 21.90
CA GLN A 228 7.87 2.43 22.86
C GLN A 228 6.80 3.53 22.95
N LEU A 229 6.21 3.89 21.82
CA LEU A 229 5.20 4.95 21.70
C LEU A 229 3.85 4.55 22.33
N LEU A 230 3.50 3.27 22.22
CA LEU A 230 2.28 2.69 22.77
C LEU A 230 2.39 2.42 24.27
N GLN A 231 3.61 2.14 24.77
CA GLN A 231 3.88 1.98 26.21
C GLN A 231 3.86 3.32 26.95
N SER A 232 4.22 4.41 26.29
CA SER A 232 4.19 5.77 26.83
C SER A 232 2.83 6.47 26.63
N GLY A 233 1.74 5.72 26.55
CA GLY A 233 0.46 6.16 25.98
C GLY A 233 -0.10 7.50 26.52
N PRO A 234 -0.94 8.19 25.74
CA PRO A 234 -1.61 9.41 26.20
C PRO A 234 -2.50 9.09 27.41
N PRO A 235 -2.73 10.06 28.32
CA PRO A 235 -3.66 9.88 29.42
C PRO A 235 -5.02 9.47 28.86
N THR A 236 -5.50 8.30 29.29
CA THR A 236 -6.84 7.80 28.99
C THR A 236 -7.87 8.89 29.26
N ASN A 237 -8.47 9.44 28.21
CA ASN A 237 -9.85 9.95 28.16
C ASN A 237 -10.22 10.11 26.68
N TRP A 238 -11.17 9.29 26.24
CA TRP A 238 -11.74 9.26 24.89
C TRP A 238 -12.54 10.52 24.58
#